data_AF-A0A538DMZ5-F1
#
_entry.id   AF-A0A538DMZ5-F1
#
_cell.length_a   1.000
_cell.length_b   1.000
_cell.length_c   1.000
_cell.angle_alpha   90.00
_cell.angle_beta   90.00
_cell.angle_gamma   90.00
#
_symmetry.space_group_name_H-M   'P 1'
#
loop_
_entity.id
_entity.type
_entity.pdbx_description
1 polymer ?
#
loop_
_entity_poly.entity_id
_entity_poly.type
_entity_poly.pdbx_seq_one_letter_code
_entity_poly.pdbx_strand_id
1 'polypeptide(L)'
;MAESIVGLETLRRWWPIAAGVVIGLVVALLVSLLGSSTRRAEASVLISSPSGPSAVTPALPNLRELATSGVVAGNVRSTLRLTESTETLRRRLHATVRPQSQVIAVSATDEVADHARQVAQEAAVVFAQLVEARFATGKPELHAAVLDSAHVLDGPNRHFGRNLLIGGLVGLLLGSAAMFVLASGVRPPPVVVAADDTDLKKREQLLEERVRSVSARERALAAHAGKLTAREQELEARAAKLGASESELAARAAAPPPPPPPPQPEPTPEPAPAEAEPVVPARAGAWNLDELQSLVDAEATATPEQAEEWRAYLFFLREHAAPDGALPRSLDPLLSDVFAELLDRRPPP
;
A
#
# COMPACT_ATOMS: atom_id res chain seq x y z
N MET A 1 21.27 63.08 35.60
CA MET A 1 21.54 62.84 34.16
C MET A 1 22.55 61.71 33.88
N ALA A 2 22.92 60.87 34.85
CA ALA A 2 23.89 59.76 34.65
C ALA A 2 23.25 58.35 34.58
N GLU A 3 21.95 58.20 34.88
CA GLU A 3 21.27 56.89 34.85
C GLU A 3 20.86 56.43 33.44
N SER A 4 20.86 57.30 32.42
CA SER A 4 20.39 56.92 31.08
C SER A 4 21.46 56.23 30.21
N ILE A 5 22.74 56.23 30.61
CA ILE A 5 23.86 55.74 29.78
C ILE A 5 24.11 54.23 30.01
N VAL A 6 23.86 53.73 31.22
CA VAL A 6 24.04 52.30 31.57
C VAL A 6 23.04 51.39 30.83
N GLY A 7 21.90 51.95 30.40
CA GLY A 7 20.88 51.22 29.65
C GLY A 7 21.30 50.85 28.22
N LEU A 8 22.16 51.62 27.56
CA LEU A 8 22.51 51.38 26.14
C LEU A 8 23.53 50.26 25.94
N GLU A 9 24.53 50.12 26.82
CA GLU A 9 25.54 49.07 26.71
C GLU A 9 24.99 47.68 27.05
N THR A 10 24.09 47.63 28.03
CA THR A 10 23.36 46.40 28.37
C THR A 10 22.42 45.98 27.24
N LEU A 11 21.73 46.91 26.58
CA LEU A 11 20.88 46.60 25.43
C LEU A 11 21.66 46.07 24.22
N ARG A 12 22.84 46.64 23.94
CA ARG A 12 23.71 46.22 22.83
C ARG A 12 24.26 44.80 23.00
N ARG A 13 24.49 44.37 24.24
CA ARG A 13 25.03 43.03 24.55
C ARG A 13 23.99 41.91 24.36
N TRP A 14 22.71 42.20 24.50
CA TRP A 14 21.62 41.20 24.37
C TRP A 14 21.00 41.16 22.97
N TRP A 15 21.26 42.19 22.15
CA TRP A 15 20.82 42.28 20.76
C TRP A 15 21.05 41.01 19.91
N PRO A 16 22.20 40.31 19.94
CA PRO A 16 22.38 39.09 19.15
C PRO A 16 21.47 37.93 19.57
N ILE A 17 21.17 37.79 20.87
CA ILE A 17 20.21 36.79 21.35
C ILE A 17 18.81 37.16 20.86
N ALA A 18 18.40 38.42 21.05
CA ALA A 18 17.10 38.89 20.60
C ALA A 18 16.92 38.72 19.08
N ALA A 19 17.95 39.04 18.29
CA ALA A 19 17.96 38.85 16.85
C ALA A 19 17.84 37.36 16.46
N GLY A 20 18.57 36.46 17.13
CA GLY A 20 18.48 35.02 16.89
C GLY A 20 17.10 34.44 17.19
N VAL A 21 16.48 34.84 18.31
CA VAL A 21 15.12 34.44 18.67
C VAL A 21 14.10 34.96 17.65
N VAL A 22 14.20 36.23 17.25
CA VAL A 22 13.30 36.81 16.24
C VAL A 22 13.44 36.09 14.90
N ILE A 23 14.66 35.82 14.43
CA ILE A 23 14.89 35.06 13.19
C ILE A 23 14.31 33.65 13.31
N GLY A 24 14.53 32.96 14.43
CA GLY A 24 13.97 31.62 14.67
C GLY A 24 12.45 31.60 14.67
N LEU A 25 11.81 32.59 15.29
CA LEU A 25 10.35 32.77 15.27
C LEU A 25 9.83 33.07 13.87
N VAL A 26 10.51 33.94 13.11
CA VAL A 26 10.15 34.25 11.72
C VAL A 26 10.25 33.02 10.82
N VAL A 27 11.33 32.25 10.93
CA VAL A 27 11.51 31.00 10.16
C VAL A 27 10.45 29.97 10.54
N ALA A 28 10.15 29.77 11.82
CA ALA A 28 9.12 28.84 12.24
C ALA A 28 7.70 29.29 11.84
N LEU A 29 7.43 30.59 11.87
CA LEU A 29 6.19 31.15 11.35
C LEU A 29 6.09 30.90 9.85
N LEU A 30 7.16 31.13 9.08
CA LEU A 30 7.23 30.88 7.65
C LEU A 30 6.98 29.40 7.33
N VAL A 31 7.66 28.49 8.03
CA VAL A 31 7.47 27.03 7.87
C VAL A 31 6.06 26.61 8.28
N SER A 32 5.48 27.21 9.32
CA SER A 32 4.12 26.89 9.73
C SER A 32 3.04 27.45 8.79
N LEU A 33 3.34 28.51 8.04
CA LEU A 33 2.49 29.05 6.99
C LEU A 33 2.64 28.27 5.67
N LEU A 34 3.84 27.76 5.37
CA LEU A 34 4.11 26.91 4.20
C LEU A 34 3.77 25.43 4.41
N GLY A 35 3.52 25.00 5.64
CA GLY A 35 3.14 23.62 5.96
C GLY A 35 1.81 23.25 5.29
N SER A 36 1.79 22.13 4.56
CA SER A 36 0.61 21.70 3.80
C SER A 36 -0.59 21.48 4.73
N SER A 37 -1.67 22.22 4.48
CA SER A 37 -2.92 22.08 5.25
C SER A 37 -3.80 21.00 4.64
N THR A 38 -3.31 19.77 4.53
CA THR A 38 -4.11 18.67 4.03
C THR A 38 -5.15 18.25 5.06
N ARG A 39 -6.42 18.52 4.78
CA ARG A 39 -7.61 18.08 5.49
C ARG A 39 -8.03 16.73 4.92
N ARG A 40 -8.51 15.82 5.79
CA ARG A 40 -9.02 14.52 5.38
C ARG A 40 -10.48 14.41 5.79
N ALA A 41 -11.33 13.92 4.90
CA ALA A 41 -12.69 13.52 5.22
C ALA A 41 -12.88 12.04 4.92
N GLU A 42 -13.82 11.42 5.61
CA GLU A 42 -14.11 9.99 5.50
C GLU A 42 -15.63 9.76 5.49
N ALA A 43 -16.09 8.87 4.61
CA ALA A 43 -17.43 8.32 4.54
C ALA A 43 -17.36 6.79 4.63
N SER A 44 -18.38 6.17 5.23
CA SER A 44 -18.40 4.71 5.43
C SER A 44 -19.45 4.05 4.55
N VAL A 45 -19.07 2.98 3.85
CA VAL A 45 -19.96 2.18 3.01
C VAL A 45 -20.02 0.77 3.58
N LEU A 46 -21.22 0.32 3.94
CA LEU A 46 -21.49 -1.05 4.35
C LEU A 46 -21.69 -1.91 3.10
N ILE A 47 -20.92 -2.98 3.00
CA ILE A 47 -21.13 -4.04 2.03
C ILE A 47 -21.92 -5.15 2.74
N SER A 48 -22.90 -5.72 2.07
CA SER A 48 -23.69 -6.83 2.61
C SER A 48 -23.98 -7.86 1.53
N SER A 49 -24.19 -9.10 1.94
CA SER A 49 -24.58 -10.20 1.05
C SER A 49 -25.70 -11.01 1.71
N PRO A 50 -26.72 -11.45 0.97
CA PRO A 50 -27.72 -12.38 1.48
C PRO A 50 -27.10 -13.69 2.00
N SER A 51 -25.96 -14.09 1.43
CA SER A 51 -25.18 -15.28 1.84
C SER A 51 -24.39 -15.08 3.13
N GLY A 52 -24.44 -13.89 3.73
CA GLY A 52 -23.79 -13.57 5.00
C GLY A 52 -22.34 -13.05 4.89
N PRO A 53 -21.68 -12.82 6.04
CA PRO A 53 -20.37 -12.18 6.11
C PRO A 53 -19.23 -12.92 5.39
N SER A 54 -19.32 -14.25 5.33
CA SER A 54 -18.34 -15.12 4.69
C SER A 54 -18.26 -14.93 3.18
N ALA A 55 -19.37 -14.53 2.54
CA ALA A 55 -19.40 -14.20 1.12
C ALA A 55 -18.76 -12.85 0.80
N VAL A 56 -18.81 -11.90 1.74
CA VAL A 56 -18.28 -10.53 1.57
C VAL A 56 -16.78 -10.47 1.82
N THR A 57 -16.31 -11.18 2.85
CA THR A 57 -14.93 -11.04 3.36
C THR A 57 -13.84 -11.27 2.29
N PRO A 58 -13.94 -12.29 1.42
CA PRO A 58 -12.96 -12.51 0.35
C PRO A 58 -12.96 -11.41 -0.72
N ALA A 59 -14.09 -10.71 -0.91
CA ALA A 59 -14.24 -9.67 -1.92
C ALA A 59 -13.75 -8.29 -1.44
N LEU A 60 -13.66 -8.04 -0.13
CA LEU A 60 -13.31 -6.74 0.45
C LEU A 60 -12.00 -6.12 -0.11
N PRO A 61 -10.90 -6.88 -0.32
CA PRO A 61 -9.68 -6.31 -0.91
C PRO A 61 -9.89 -5.77 -2.32
N ASN A 62 -10.65 -6.49 -3.16
CA ASN A 62 -10.96 -6.09 -4.53
C ASN A 62 -11.92 -4.90 -4.55
N LEU A 63 -12.92 -4.88 -3.67
CA LEU A 63 -13.83 -3.75 -3.51
C LEU A 63 -13.12 -2.48 -3.04
N ARG A 64 -12.14 -2.62 -2.14
CA ARG A 64 -11.28 -1.51 -1.72
C ARG A 64 -10.51 -0.91 -2.90
N GLU A 65 -9.95 -1.75 -3.78
CA GLU A 65 -9.27 -1.26 -4.97
C GLU A 65 -10.24 -0.56 -5.94
N LEU A 66 -11.44 -1.13 -6.11
CA LEU A 66 -12.51 -0.52 -6.91
C LEU A 66 -12.90 0.86 -6.38
N ALA A 67 -12.99 1.05 -5.06
CA ALA A 67 -13.30 2.33 -4.43
C ALA A 67 -12.25 3.43 -4.72
N THR A 68 -11.01 3.04 -5.00
CA THR A 68 -9.91 3.95 -5.40
C THR A 68 -9.60 3.90 -6.90
N SER A 69 -10.47 3.28 -7.70
CA SER A 69 -10.23 3.09 -9.13
C SER A 69 -10.36 4.39 -9.92
N GLY A 70 -9.78 4.40 -11.13
CA GLY A 70 -9.95 5.49 -12.08
C GLY A 70 -11.42 5.72 -12.50
N VAL A 71 -12.28 4.70 -12.40
CA VAL A 71 -13.71 4.81 -12.73
C VAL A 71 -14.43 5.65 -11.67
N VAL A 72 -14.21 5.36 -10.38
CA VAL A 72 -14.75 6.16 -9.28
C VAL A 72 -14.24 7.59 -9.37
N ALA A 73 -12.93 7.78 -9.50
CA ALA A 73 -12.34 9.11 -9.62
C ALA A 73 -12.88 9.88 -10.85
N GLY A 74 -13.05 9.20 -11.98
CA GLY A 74 -13.57 9.80 -13.21
C GLY A 74 -15.01 10.29 -13.05
N ASN A 75 -15.85 9.47 -12.42
CA ASN A 75 -17.25 9.81 -12.13
C ASN A 75 -17.36 10.95 -11.12
N VAL A 76 -16.61 10.90 -10.01
CA VAL A 76 -16.57 11.97 -8.99
C VAL A 76 -16.12 13.30 -9.61
N ARG A 77 -15.06 13.29 -10.43
CA ARG A 77 -14.59 14.47 -11.16
C ARG A 77 -15.70 15.05 -12.04
N SER A 78 -16.42 14.19 -12.75
CA SER A 78 -17.51 14.59 -13.63
C SER A 78 -18.67 15.22 -12.85
N THR A 79 -19.13 14.57 -11.78
CA THR A 79 -20.24 15.08 -10.96
C THR A 79 -19.91 16.41 -10.29
N LEU A 80 -18.73 16.52 -9.68
CA LEU A 80 -18.31 17.71 -8.95
C LEU A 80 -17.69 18.79 -9.86
N ARG A 81 -17.57 18.53 -11.17
CA ARG A 81 -16.94 19.42 -12.16
C ARG A 81 -15.55 19.91 -11.76
N LEU A 82 -14.74 19.00 -11.22
CA LEU A 82 -13.40 19.34 -10.76
C LEU A 82 -12.48 19.61 -11.96
N THR A 83 -11.66 20.65 -11.87
CA THR A 83 -10.72 21.05 -12.92
C THR A 83 -9.46 20.18 -12.96
N GLU A 84 -9.21 19.38 -11.91
CA GLU A 84 -8.04 18.52 -11.83
C GLU A 84 -8.18 17.24 -12.68
N SER A 85 -7.05 16.58 -12.97
CA SER A 85 -7.06 15.32 -13.69
C SER A 85 -7.57 14.16 -12.83
N THR A 86 -8.19 13.15 -13.46
CA THR A 86 -8.66 11.93 -12.78
C THR A 86 -7.55 11.26 -11.97
N GLU A 87 -6.32 11.27 -12.48
CA GLU A 87 -5.17 10.67 -11.81
C GLU A 87 -4.74 11.46 -10.55
N THR A 88 -4.88 12.78 -10.56
CA THR A 88 -4.61 13.61 -9.38
C THR A 88 -5.65 13.35 -8.30
N LEU A 89 -6.93 13.28 -8.67
CA LEU A 89 -8.01 12.93 -7.76
C LEU A 89 -7.84 11.50 -7.20
N ARG A 90 -7.48 10.53 -8.05
CA ARG A 90 -7.21 9.15 -7.66
C ARG A 90 -6.14 9.06 -6.57
N ARG A 91 -5.04 9.82 -6.70
CA ARG A 91 -3.98 9.86 -5.67
C ARG A 91 -4.44 10.41 -4.32
N ARG A 92 -5.53 11.19 -4.30
CA ARG A 92 -6.08 11.82 -3.10
C ARG A 92 -7.21 11.01 -2.46
N LEU A 93 -7.72 10.02 -3.17
CA LEU A 93 -8.71 9.06 -2.70
C LEU A 93 -8.00 7.86 -2.05
N HIS A 94 -8.50 7.47 -0.88
CA HIS A 94 -8.02 6.31 -0.15
C HIS A 94 -9.20 5.51 0.37
N ALA A 95 -9.13 4.18 0.23
CA ALA A 95 -10.10 3.27 0.81
C ALA A 95 -9.41 2.31 1.78
N THR A 96 -10.04 2.08 2.93
CA THR A 96 -9.57 1.13 3.93
C THR A 96 -10.72 0.23 4.37
N VAL A 97 -10.42 -1.05 4.57
CA VAL A 97 -11.39 -2.02 5.12
C VAL A 97 -11.29 -1.93 6.64
N ARG A 98 -12.42 -1.73 7.31
CA ARG A 98 -12.47 -1.72 8.78
C ARG A 98 -12.31 -3.16 9.29
N PRO A 99 -11.34 -3.46 10.17
CA PRO A 99 -11.10 -4.82 10.65
C PRO A 99 -12.35 -5.46 11.21
N GLN A 100 -12.54 -6.75 10.93
CA GLN A 100 -13.67 -7.55 11.45
C GLN A 100 -15.05 -6.99 11.11
N SER A 101 -15.15 -6.20 10.03
CA SER A 101 -16.42 -5.61 9.60
C SER A 101 -16.56 -5.69 8.09
N GLN A 102 -17.78 -5.50 7.61
CA GLN A 102 -18.10 -5.40 6.19
C GLN A 102 -18.12 -3.93 5.72
N VAL A 103 -17.43 -3.05 6.44
CA VAL A 103 -17.43 -1.60 6.17
C VAL A 103 -16.15 -1.20 5.46
N ILE A 104 -16.30 -0.49 4.35
CA ILE A 104 -15.21 0.17 3.63
C ILE A 104 -15.30 1.66 3.91
N ALA A 105 -14.25 2.19 4.54
CA ALA A 105 -14.07 3.62 4.75
C ALA A 105 -13.43 4.23 3.50
N VAL A 106 -14.17 5.10 2.82
CA VAL A 106 -13.71 5.88 1.66
C VAL A 106 -13.35 7.27 2.16
N SER A 107 -12.13 7.71 1.91
CA SER A 107 -11.61 8.98 2.39
C SER A 107 -10.96 9.78 1.28
N ALA A 108 -11.05 11.10 1.38
CA ALA A 108 -10.45 12.04 0.45
C ALA A 108 -9.63 13.07 1.22
N THR A 109 -8.54 13.53 0.62
CA THR A 109 -7.70 14.61 1.15
C THR A 109 -7.78 15.85 0.28
N ASP A 110 -7.90 17.04 0.87
CA ASP A 110 -7.92 18.33 0.18
C ASP A 110 -7.34 19.44 1.08
N GLU A 111 -7.02 20.61 0.55
CA GLU A 111 -6.63 21.78 1.35
C GLU A 111 -7.82 22.38 2.13
N VAL A 112 -9.03 22.25 1.56
CA VAL A 112 -10.29 22.76 2.09
C VAL A 112 -11.13 21.60 2.64
N ALA A 113 -11.51 21.70 3.91
CA ALA A 113 -12.24 20.64 4.61
C ALA A 113 -13.59 20.30 3.94
N ASP A 114 -14.34 21.31 3.51
CA ASP A 114 -15.62 21.11 2.81
C ASP A 114 -15.45 20.40 1.47
N HIS A 115 -14.37 20.69 0.75
CA HIS A 115 -14.08 20.05 -0.53
C HIS A 115 -13.69 18.59 -0.33
N ALA A 116 -12.83 18.28 0.65
CA ALA A 116 -12.54 16.89 1.04
C ALA A 116 -13.82 16.12 1.39
N ARG A 117 -14.73 16.74 2.13
CA ARG A 117 -16.02 16.15 2.52
C ARG A 117 -16.90 15.84 1.32
N GLN A 118 -17.04 16.79 0.39
CA GLN A 118 -17.82 16.60 -0.84
C GLN A 118 -17.25 15.48 -1.70
N VAL A 119 -15.93 15.45 -1.89
CA VAL A 119 -15.25 14.41 -2.67
C VAL A 119 -15.43 13.03 -2.02
N ALA A 120 -15.25 12.91 -0.71
CA ALA A 120 -15.43 11.64 0.00
C ALA A 120 -16.89 11.14 -0.06
N GLN A 121 -17.87 12.05 0.09
CA GLN A 121 -19.29 11.70 -0.01
C GLN A 121 -19.65 11.20 -1.41
N GLU A 122 -19.25 11.95 -2.44
CA GLU A 122 -19.53 11.59 -3.83
C GLU A 122 -18.85 10.27 -4.20
N ALA A 123 -17.60 10.07 -3.76
CA ALA A 123 -16.88 8.83 -3.99
C ALA A 123 -17.59 7.63 -3.35
N ALA A 124 -18.11 7.77 -2.13
CA ALA A 124 -18.86 6.72 -1.45
C ALA A 124 -20.17 6.37 -2.18
N VAL A 125 -20.91 7.37 -2.66
CA VAL A 125 -22.16 7.17 -3.42
C VAL A 125 -21.88 6.48 -4.76
N VAL A 126 -20.92 6.98 -5.52
CA VAL A 126 -20.50 6.38 -6.81
C VAL A 126 -20.00 4.96 -6.60
N PHE A 127 -19.18 4.73 -5.57
CA PHE A 127 -18.70 3.39 -5.25
C PHE A 127 -19.85 2.43 -4.94
N ALA A 128 -20.82 2.83 -4.11
CA ALA A 128 -21.97 1.99 -3.80
C ALA A 128 -22.79 1.64 -5.05
N GLN A 129 -23.01 2.61 -5.94
CA GLN A 129 -23.70 2.40 -7.22
C GLN A 129 -22.94 1.44 -8.14
N LEU A 130 -21.61 1.54 -8.20
CA LEU A 130 -20.79 0.62 -8.99
C LEU A 130 -20.81 -0.80 -8.44
N VAL A 131 -20.80 -0.95 -7.11
CA VAL A 131 -20.94 -2.28 -6.49
C VAL A 131 -22.28 -2.89 -6.85
N GLU A 132 -23.37 -2.13 -6.69
CA GLU A 132 -24.71 -2.59 -7.04
C GLU A 132 -24.79 -2.97 -8.54
N ALA A 133 -24.34 -2.10 -9.43
CA ALA A 133 -24.39 -2.34 -10.87
C ALA A 133 -23.55 -3.56 -11.32
N ARG A 134 -22.46 -3.87 -10.63
CA ARG A 134 -21.51 -4.92 -11.02
C ARG A 134 -21.79 -6.26 -10.34
N PHE A 135 -22.26 -6.25 -9.09
CA PHE A 135 -22.28 -7.43 -8.23
C PHE A 135 -23.66 -7.78 -7.67
N ALA A 136 -24.71 -6.97 -7.88
CA ALA A 136 -26.07 -7.30 -7.42
C ALA A 136 -26.62 -8.60 -8.04
N THR A 137 -26.22 -8.94 -9.27
CA THR A 137 -26.62 -10.21 -9.91
C THR A 137 -25.48 -11.24 -9.94
N GLY A 138 -24.37 -10.95 -9.27
CA GLY A 138 -23.19 -11.80 -9.23
C GLY A 138 -23.34 -12.97 -8.26
N LYS A 139 -22.41 -13.93 -8.33
CA LYS A 139 -22.20 -14.94 -7.28
C LYS A 139 -20.81 -14.71 -6.69
N PRO A 140 -20.69 -14.25 -5.42
CA PRO A 140 -21.76 -13.90 -4.49
C PRO A 140 -22.46 -12.58 -4.85
N GLU A 141 -23.73 -12.47 -4.47
CA GLU A 141 -24.52 -11.24 -4.57
C GLU A 141 -24.03 -10.25 -3.51
N LEU A 142 -23.66 -9.05 -3.94
CA LEU A 142 -23.14 -8.00 -3.06
C LEU A 142 -23.94 -6.72 -3.24
N HIS A 143 -24.42 -6.16 -2.13
CA HIS A 143 -25.04 -4.86 -2.07
C HIS A 143 -24.18 -3.88 -1.29
N ALA A 144 -24.24 -2.61 -1.67
CA ALA A 144 -23.54 -1.54 -0.98
C ALA A 144 -24.50 -0.43 -0.56
N ALA A 145 -24.41 -0.03 0.71
CA ALA A 145 -25.18 1.08 1.24
C ALA A 145 -24.25 2.04 1.99
N VAL A 146 -24.44 3.35 1.79
CA VAL A 146 -23.70 4.36 2.55
C VAL A 146 -24.20 4.31 4.00
N LEU A 147 -23.32 3.93 4.92
CA LEU A 147 -23.62 3.76 6.33
C LEU A 147 -23.50 5.09 7.09
N ASP A 148 -22.44 5.84 6.80
CA ASP A 148 -22.18 7.13 7.43
C ASP A 148 -21.81 8.17 6.37
N SER A 149 -22.33 9.38 6.56
CA SER A 149 -22.06 10.51 5.69
C SER A 149 -20.63 11.01 5.88
N ALA A 150 -20.08 11.62 4.85
CA ALA A 150 -18.74 12.16 4.91
C ALA A 150 -18.62 13.18 6.05
N HIS A 151 -17.75 12.88 7.00
CA HIS A 151 -17.35 13.80 8.06
C HIS A 151 -15.87 14.14 7.91
N VAL A 152 -15.50 15.35 8.30
CA VAL A 152 -14.10 15.77 8.32
C VAL A 152 -13.45 15.11 9.52
N LEU A 153 -12.44 14.27 9.29
CA LEU A 153 -11.60 13.76 10.37
C LEU A 153 -10.76 14.95 10.85
N ASP A 154 -10.70 15.15 12.18
CA ASP A 154 -10.00 16.28 12.80
C ASP A 154 -8.69 16.58 12.07
N GLY A 155 -8.66 17.76 11.45
CA GLY A 155 -7.69 18.05 10.40
C GLY A 155 -6.26 18.27 10.91
N PRO A 156 -5.33 18.59 10.00
CA PRO A 156 -3.90 18.46 10.21
C PRO A 156 -3.52 19.10 11.51
N ASN A 157 -2.78 18.32 12.32
CA ASN A 157 -2.25 18.70 13.62
C ASN A 157 -1.39 19.94 13.40
N ARG A 158 -2.02 21.13 13.37
CA ARG A 158 -1.35 22.42 13.36
C ARG A 158 -0.75 22.51 14.73
N HIS A 159 0.39 21.86 14.89
CA HIS A 159 1.29 22.06 15.98
C HIS A 159 1.94 23.43 15.83
N PHE A 160 1.15 24.48 15.57
CA PHE A 160 1.59 25.86 15.48
C PHE A 160 2.37 26.18 16.75
N GLY A 161 1.83 25.80 17.92
CA GLY A 161 2.53 25.90 19.20
C GLY A 161 3.86 25.14 19.24
N ARG A 162 3.92 23.88 18.77
CA ARG A 162 5.17 23.09 18.79
C ARG A 162 6.21 23.65 17.83
N ASN A 163 5.81 24.03 16.62
CA ASN A 163 6.71 24.56 15.60
C ASN A 163 7.25 25.93 16.02
N LEU A 164 6.40 26.78 16.60
CA LEU A 164 6.82 28.08 17.15
C LEU A 164 7.78 27.89 18.35
N LEU A 165 7.52 26.90 19.21
CA LEU A 165 8.37 26.58 20.36
C LEU A 165 9.73 26.00 19.92
N ILE A 166 9.75 25.08 18.96
CA ILE A 166 10.99 24.54 18.37
C ILE A 166 11.77 25.66 17.68
N GLY A 167 11.10 26.50 16.89
CA GLY A 167 11.72 27.66 16.25
C GLY A 167 12.34 28.64 17.23
N GLY A 168 11.62 28.95 18.31
CA GLY A 168 12.11 29.78 19.40
C GLY A 168 13.32 29.19 20.10
N LEU A 169 13.30 27.88 20.42
CA LEU A 169 14.43 27.18 21.05
C LEU A 169 15.67 27.15 20.15
N VAL A 170 15.50 26.86 18.86
CA VAL A 170 16.60 26.85 17.89
C VAL A 170 17.17 28.27 17.69
N GLY A 171 16.29 29.28 17.57
CA GLY A 171 16.69 30.68 17.48
C GLY A 171 17.45 31.16 18.72
N LEU A 172 17.00 30.75 19.92
CA LEU A 172 17.67 31.05 21.18
C LEU A 172 19.06 30.40 21.25
N LEU A 173 19.19 29.13 20.87
CA LEU A 173 20.48 28.42 20.84
C LEU A 173 21.47 29.08 19.88
N LEU A 174 21.05 29.41 18.67
CA LEU A 174 21.90 30.06 17.67
C LEU A 174 22.26 31.50 18.08
N GLY A 175 21.30 32.26 18.63
CA GLY A 175 21.56 33.60 19.17
C GLY A 175 22.52 33.59 20.35
N SER A 176 22.42 32.59 21.23
CA SER A 176 23.34 32.39 22.36
C SER A 176 24.75 32.01 21.89
N ALA A 177 24.87 31.13 20.90
CA ALA A 177 26.16 30.76 20.31
C ALA A 177 26.83 31.96 19.61
N ALA A 178 26.07 32.74 18.85
CA ALA A 178 26.58 33.97 18.23
C ALA A 178 27.01 34.99 19.28
N MET A 179 26.22 35.20 20.33
CA MET A 179 26.60 36.07 21.45
C MET A 179 27.89 35.58 22.11
N PHE A 180 28.07 34.27 22.33
CA PHE A 180 29.30 33.72 22.90
C PHE A 180 30.52 34.04 22.02
N VAL A 181 30.41 33.87 20.70
CA VAL A 181 31.48 34.19 19.74
C VAL A 181 31.80 35.69 19.73
N LEU A 182 30.78 36.56 19.68
CA LEU A 182 30.95 38.02 19.70
C LEU A 182 31.47 38.55 21.06
N ALA A 183 31.01 37.97 22.18
CA ALA A 183 31.49 38.30 23.51
C ALA A 183 32.91 37.77 23.77
N SER A 184 33.29 36.67 23.09
CA SER A 184 34.66 36.18 23.03
C SER A 184 35.57 36.99 22.10
N GLY A 185 35.14 38.19 21.71
CA GLY A 185 35.95 39.19 21.02
C GLY A 185 37.38 39.20 21.54
N VAL A 186 38.24 38.65 20.70
CA VAL A 186 39.69 38.55 20.76
C VAL A 186 40.30 39.65 21.64
N ARG A 187 40.58 39.29 22.90
CA ARG A 187 41.67 39.89 23.66
C ARG A 187 42.75 38.83 23.73
N PRO A 188 44.00 39.10 23.30
CA PRO A 188 45.09 38.18 23.59
C PRO A 188 45.15 38.04 25.12
N PRO A 189 45.07 36.82 25.67
CA PRO A 189 45.08 36.65 27.12
C PRO A 189 46.44 37.09 27.66
N PRO A 190 46.51 37.93 28.71
CA PRO A 190 47.70 37.94 29.55
C PRO A 190 47.81 36.55 30.17
N VAL A 191 48.98 35.96 30.01
CA VAL A 191 49.41 34.69 30.58
C VAL A 191 48.96 34.58 32.03
N VAL A 192 47.94 33.78 32.30
CA VAL A 192 47.61 33.34 33.65
C VAL A 192 47.24 31.85 33.60
N VAL A 193 48.25 31.08 33.99
CA VAL A 193 48.25 29.71 34.52
C VAL A 193 47.73 28.62 33.57
N ALA A 194 48.71 27.91 33.01
CA ALA A 194 48.64 26.59 32.41
C ALA A 194 47.40 25.77 32.82
N ALA A 195 46.39 25.75 31.95
CA ALA A 195 45.63 24.52 31.79
C ALA A 195 46.63 23.50 31.22
N ASP A 196 46.79 22.39 31.91
CA ASP A 196 47.76 21.35 31.58
C ASP A 196 47.65 20.98 30.09
N ASP A 197 48.74 21.16 29.32
CA ASP A 197 48.79 20.93 27.86
C ASP A 197 48.31 19.52 27.48
N THR A 198 48.32 18.60 28.45
CA THR A 198 47.81 17.24 28.33
C THR A 198 46.30 17.18 28.06
N ASP A 199 45.49 18.05 28.67
CA ASP A 199 44.03 18.01 28.53
C ASP A 199 43.56 18.64 27.21
N LEU A 200 44.31 19.62 26.70
CA LEU A 200 44.09 20.19 25.37
C LEU A 200 44.37 19.15 24.27
N LYS A 201 45.50 18.45 24.38
CA LYS A 201 45.86 17.35 23.45
C LYS A 201 44.85 16.20 23.49
N LYS A 202 44.34 15.84 24.68
CA LYS A 202 43.28 14.81 24.79
C LYS A 202 41.99 15.22 24.07
N ARG A 203 41.57 16.48 24.18
CA ARG A 203 40.35 16.98 23.51
C ARG A 203 40.53 17.04 22.00
N GLU A 204 41.70 17.45 21.53
CA GLU A 204 42.03 17.45 20.10
C GLU A 204 41.99 16.04 19.51
N GLN A 205 42.61 15.06 20.19
CA GLN A 205 42.54 13.64 19.79
C GLN A 205 41.10 13.11 19.75
N LEU A 206 40.28 13.45 20.75
CA LEU A 206 38.89 13.00 20.81
C LEU A 206 38.04 13.63 19.69
N LEU A 207 38.31 14.89 19.33
CA LEU A 207 37.66 15.55 18.20
C LEU A 207 38.08 14.94 16.87
N GLU A 208 39.37 14.67 16.67
CA GLU A 208 39.85 13.97 15.47
C GLU A 208 39.21 12.59 15.31
N GLU A 209 39.10 11.84 16.40
CA GLU A 209 38.44 10.54 16.40
C GLU A 209 36.96 10.66 16.03
N ARG A 210 36.24 11.64 16.60
CA ARG A 210 34.83 11.90 16.24
C ARG A 210 34.69 12.28 14.78
N VAL A 211 35.53 13.17 14.26
CA VAL A 211 35.51 13.58 12.84
C VAL A 211 35.76 12.39 11.92
N ARG A 212 36.71 11.51 12.27
CA ARG A 212 36.95 10.27 11.52
C ARG A 212 35.74 9.34 11.55
N SER A 213 35.11 9.18 12.71
CA SER A 213 33.93 8.32 12.87
C SER A 213 32.72 8.81 12.05
N VAL A 214 32.49 10.13 12.02
CA VAL A 214 31.40 10.75 11.27
C VAL A 214 31.68 10.65 9.78
N SER A 215 32.88 11.01 9.33
CA SER A 215 33.30 10.88 7.94
C SER A 215 33.21 9.44 7.42
N ALA A 216 33.45 8.43 8.27
CA ALA A 216 33.30 7.03 7.91
C ALA A 216 31.81 6.63 7.75
N ARG A 217 30.94 7.10 8.65
CA ARG A 217 29.49 6.86 8.57
C ARG A 217 28.88 7.53 7.34
N GLU A 218 29.27 8.76 7.03
CA GLU A 218 28.81 9.47 5.83
C GLU A 218 29.20 8.72 4.55
N ARG A 219 30.43 8.22 4.46
CA ARG A 219 30.88 7.39 3.32
C ARG A 219 30.09 6.08 3.22
N ALA A 220 29.80 5.42 4.35
CA ALA A 220 29.00 4.21 4.36
C ALA A 220 27.56 4.46 3.88
N LEU A 221 26.95 5.56 4.31
CA LEU A 221 25.60 5.97 3.88
C LEU A 221 25.57 6.33 2.39
N ALA A 222 26.57 7.08 1.91
CA ALA A 222 26.70 7.40 0.48
C ALA A 222 26.83 6.12 -0.38
N ALA A 223 27.60 5.14 0.08
CA ALA A 223 27.72 3.85 -0.59
C ALA A 223 26.40 3.07 -0.59
N HIS A 224 25.64 3.10 0.50
CA HIS A 224 24.31 2.48 0.57
C HIS A 224 23.30 3.16 -0.35
N ALA A 225 23.30 4.49 -0.40
CA ALA A 225 22.44 5.25 -1.31
C ALA A 225 22.74 4.92 -2.78
N GLY A 226 24.03 4.79 -3.14
CA GLY A 226 24.43 4.35 -4.47
C GLY A 226 23.92 2.94 -4.82
N LYS A 227 24.00 1.99 -3.88
CA LYS A 227 23.47 0.62 -4.07
C LYS A 227 21.94 0.61 -4.25
N LEU A 228 21.21 1.44 -3.52
CA LEU A 228 19.75 1.54 -3.66
C LEU A 228 19.36 2.13 -5.01
N THR A 229 20.04 3.19 -5.44
CA THR A 229 19.82 3.82 -6.75
C THR A 229 20.07 2.82 -7.89
N ALA A 230 21.12 2.00 -7.78
CA ALA A 230 21.39 0.94 -8.76
C ALA A 230 20.28 -0.13 -8.79
N ARG A 231 19.75 -0.53 -7.64
CA ARG A 231 18.61 -1.46 -7.56
C ARG A 231 17.33 -0.87 -8.15
N GLU A 232 17.07 0.41 -7.91
CA GLU A 232 15.92 1.10 -8.47
C GLU A 232 15.98 1.11 -10.01
N GLN A 233 17.13 1.46 -10.58
CA GLN A 233 17.36 1.41 -12.03
C GLN A 233 17.20 -0.01 -12.59
N GLU A 234 17.69 -1.03 -11.88
CA GLU A 234 17.51 -2.42 -12.30
C GLU A 234 16.03 -2.84 -12.31
N LEU A 235 15.27 -2.46 -11.28
CA LEU A 235 13.84 -2.74 -11.21
C LEU A 235 13.05 -2.01 -12.29
N GLU A 236 13.39 -0.75 -12.57
CA GLU A 236 12.77 0.03 -13.64
C GLU A 236 13.05 -0.60 -15.02
N ALA A 237 14.28 -1.07 -15.26
CA ALA A 237 14.63 -1.80 -16.48
C ALA A 237 13.87 -3.13 -16.62
N ARG A 238 13.65 -3.85 -15.51
CA ARG A 238 12.83 -5.08 -15.50
C ARG A 238 11.35 -4.77 -15.77
N ALA A 239 10.81 -3.72 -15.17
CA ALA A 239 9.43 -3.28 -15.40
C ALA A 239 9.21 -2.91 -16.87
N ALA A 240 10.14 -2.18 -17.48
CA ALA A 240 10.08 -1.83 -18.91
C ALA A 240 10.09 -3.08 -19.81
N LYS A 241 10.92 -4.09 -19.50
CA LYS A 241 10.92 -5.37 -20.23
C LYS A 241 9.59 -6.11 -20.14
N LEU A 242 9.01 -6.16 -18.94
CA LEU A 242 7.72 -6.82 -18.73
C LEU A 242 6.60 -6.11 -19.51
N GLY A 243 6.55 -4.77 -19.48
CA GLY A 243 5.57 -4.01 -20.27
C GLY A 243 5.71 -4.22 -21.78
N ALA A 244 6.94 -4.39 -22.29
CA ALA A 244 7.18 -4.74 -23.69
C ALA A 244 6.66 -6.14 -24.04
N SER A 245 6.92 -7.14 -23.19
CA SER A 245 6.40 -8.51 -23.38
C SER A 245 4.87 -8.57 -23.30
N GLU A 246 4.25 -7.83 -22.38
CA GLU A 246 2.80 -7.73 -22.28
C GLU A 246 2.20 -7.13 -23.55
N SER A 247 2.81 -6.07 -24.09
CA SER A 247 2.40 -5.45 -25.35
C SER A 247 2.52 -6.40 -26.54
N GLU A 248 3.58 -7.21 -26.59
CA GLU A 248 3.77 -8.24 -27.63
C GLU A 248 2.72 -9.35 -27.54
N LEU A 249 2.42 -9.83 -26.32
CA LEU A 249 1.37 -10.82 -26.09
C LEU A 249 -0.02 -10.27 -26.48
N ALA A 250 -0.31 -9.02 -26.13
CA ALA A 250 -1.55 -8.35 -26.52
C ALA A 250 -1.65 -8.20 -28.05
N ALA A 251 -0.56 -7.82 -28.73
CA ALA A 251 -0.51 -7.72 -30.18
C ALA A 251 -0.73 -9.09 -30.85
N ARG A 252 -0.15 -10.16 -30.30
CA ARG A 252 -0.35 -11.54 -30.79
C ARG A 252 -1.77 -12.04 -30.56
N ALA A 253 -2.39 -11.69 -29.44
CA ALA A 253 -3.78 -12.04 -29.15
C ALA A 253 -4.77 -11.26 -30.06
N ALA A 254 -4.42 -10.04 -30.47
CA ALA A 254 -5.20 -9.24 -31.40
C ALA A 254 -5.01 -9.63 -32.87
N ALA A 255 -3.99 -10.44 -33.20
CA ALA A 255 -3.77 -10.91 -34.56
C ALA A 255 -4.90 -11.88 -34.97
N PRO A 256 -5.49 -11.71 -36.16
CA PRO A 256 -6.52 -12.63 -36.64
C PRO A 256 -5.96 -14.05 -36.74
N PRO A 257 -6.75 -15.09 -36.39
CA PRO A 257 -6.30 -16.47 -36.49
C PRO A 257 -5.89 -16.78 -37.93
N PRO A 258 -4.86 -17.63 -38.13
CA PRO A 258 -4.46 -18.03 -39.47
C PRO A 258 -5.65 -18.62 -40.21
N PRO A 259 -5.79 -18.36 -41.52
CA PRO A 259 -6.87 -18.92 -42.31
C PRO A 259 -6.87 -20.45 -42.16
N PRO A 260 -8.06 -21.07 -42.03
CA PRO A 260 -8.14 -22.52 -41.92
C PRO A 260 -7.42 -23.17 -43.11
N PRO A 261 -6.66 -24.26 -42.89
CA PRO A 261 -6.01 -24.97 -43.98
C PRO A 261 -7.06 -25.37 -45.02
N PRO A 262 -6.71 -25.37 -46.32
CA PRO A 262 -7.64 -25.73 -47.38
C PRO A 262 -8.25 -27.11 -47.08
N PRO A 263 -9.57 -27.28 -47.26
CA PRO A 263 -10.24 -28.53 -47.00
C PRO A 263 -9.59 -29.64 -47.82
N GLN A 264 -9.15 -30.70 -47.13
CA GLN A 264 -8.75 -31.92 -47.82
C GLN A 264 -9.99 -32.46 -48.56
N PRO A 265 -9.82 -33.04 -49.78
CA PRO A 265 -10.96 -33.59 -50.52
C PRO A 265 -11.66 -34.66 -49.68
N GLU A 266 -12.92 -34.40 -49.32
CA GLU A 266 -13.77 -35.35 -48.62
C GLU A 266 -14.06 -36.56 -49.52
N PRO A 267 -13.93 -37.81 -49.02
CA PRO A 267 -14.49 -38.97 -49.68
C PRO A 267 -16.03 -38.90 -49.66
N THR A 268 -16.63 -39.24 -50.80
CA THR A 268 -18.06 -39.24 -51.12
C THR A 268 -18.96 -39.81 -50.00
N PRO A 269 -20.10 -39.17 -49.67
CA PRO A 269 -20.97 -39.58 -48.57
C PRO A 269 -21.87 -40.77 -48.92
N GLU A 270 -21.92 -41.74 -48.01
CA GLU A 270 -22.93 -42.81 -47.93
C GLU A 270 -24.10 -42.33 -47.03
N PRO A 271 -25.38 -42.68 -47.31
CA PRO A 271 -26.51 -42.03 -46.66
C PRO A 271 -26.89 -42.65 -45.31
N ALA A 272 -26.99 -41.77 -44.28
CA ALA A 272 -27.81 -41.76 -43.03
C ALA A 272 -28.12 -43.08 -42.28
N PRO A 273 -28.06 -43.14 -40.91
CA PRO A 273 -28.85 -42.25 -40.03
C PRO A 273 -28.29 -41.93 -38.61
N ALA A 274 -28.83 -40.85 -37.99
CA ALA A 274 -28.87 -40.49 -36.54
C ALA A 274 -27.51 -40.43 -35.78
N GLU A 275 -27.16 -39.34 -35.09
CA GLU A 275 -27.42 -39.13 -33.64
C GLU A 275 -26.65 -37.87 -33.20
N ALA A 276 -27.10 -37.23 -32.13
CA ALA A 276 -26.48 -36.07 -31.50
C ALA A 276 -24.96 -36.24 -31.28
N GLU A 277 -24.18 -35.19 -31.53
CA GLU A 277 -22.75 -35.18 -31.21
C GLU A 277 -22.53 -35.50 -29.72
N PRO A 278 -21.74 -36.55 -29.40
CA PRO A 278 -21.41 -36.85 -28.02
C PRO A 278 -20.40 -35.82 -27.53
N VAL A 279 -20.73 -35.13 -26.43
CA VAL A 279 -19.74 -34.52 -25.55
C VAL A 279 -18.79 -35.64 -25.17
N VAL A 280 -17.56 -35.60 -25.70
CA VAL A 280 -16.52 -36.59 -25.38
C VAL A 280 -16.39 -36.62 -23.86
N PRO A 281 -16.68 -37.74 -23.18
CA PRO A 281 -16.50 -37.79 -21.73
C PRO A 281 -15.02 -37.56 -21.44
N ALA A 282 -14.73 -36.66 -20.50
CA ALA A 282 -13.39 -36.57 -19.92
C ALA A 282 -12.98 -37.99 -19.52
N ARG A 283 -11.88 -38.50 -20.12
CA ARG A 283 -11.43 -39.88 -19.85
C ARG A 283 -11.29 -40.04 -18.34
N ALA A 284 -12.07 -40.97 -17.77
CA ALA A 284 -12.08 -41.24 -16.34
C ALA A 284 -10.65 -41.48 -15.83
N GLY A 285 -10.32 -40.75 -14.76
CA GLY A 285 -9.11 -40.91 -13.96
C GLY A 285 -9.11 -42.22 -13.19
N ALA A 286 -7.97 -42.50 -12.57
CA ALA A 286 -7.83 -43.68 -11.71
C ALA A 286 -8.54 -43.51 -10.34
N TRP A 287 -9.05 -42.31 -10.05
CA TRP A 287 -9.54 -41.92 -8.73
C TRP A 287 -11.02 -41.55 -8.75
N ASN A 288 -11.74 -42.03 -7.74
CA ASN A 288 -13.12 -41.68 -7.46
C ASN A 288 -13.18 -40.81 -6.18
N LEU A 289 -14.01 -39.77 -6.20
CA LEU A 289 -14.17 -38.84 -5.08
C LEU A 289 -14.67 -39.53 -3.81
N ASP A 290 -15.57 -40.50 -3.92
CA ASP A 290 -16.13 -41.22 -2.77
C ASP A 290 -15.09 -42.13 -2.11
N GLU A 291 -14.17 -42.69 -2.91
CA GLU A 291 -13.02 -43.45 -2.39
C GLU A 291 -12.08 -42.54 -1.60
N LEU A 292 -11.74 -41.36 -2.14
CA LEU A 292 -10.88 -40.39 -1.45
C LEU A 292 -11.54 -39.87 -0.17
N GLN A 293 -12.85 -39.60 -0.19
CA GLN A 293 -13.58 -39.17 1.00
C GLN A 293 -13.57 -40.26 2.07
N SER A 294 -13.77 -41.53 1.68
CA SER A 294 -13.71 -42.66 2.61
C SER A 294 -12.31 -42.85 3.21
N LEU A 295 -11.24 -42.63 2.44
CA LEU A 295 -9.86 -42.71 2.93
C LEU A 295 -9.55 -41.59 3.93
N VAL A 296 -10.00 -40.36 3.65
CA VAL A 296 -9.84 -39.22 4.58
C VAL A 296 -10.61 -39.45 5.88
N ASP A 297 -11.85 -39.95 5.80
CA ASP A 297 -12.66 -40.22 6.99
C ASP A 297 -12.14 -41.42 7.81
N ALA A 298 -11.45 -42.37 7.16
CA ALA A 298 -10.81 -43.51 7.82
C ALA A 298 -9.44 -43.17 8.44
N GLU A 299 -8.83 -42.04 8.08
CA GLU A 299 -7.49 -41.68 8.55
C GLU A 299 -7.53 -41.10 9.98
N ALA A 300 -7.39 -41.98 10.95
CA ALA A 300 -7.42 -41.63 12.37
C ALA A 300 -6.11 -41.02 12.89
N THR A 301 -5.01 -41.08 12.13
CA THR A 301 -3.69 -40.59 12.57
C THR A 301 -3.36 -39.17 12.10
N ALA A 302 -4.20 -38.58 11.26
CA ALA A 302 -4.03 -37.21 10.78
C ALA A 302 -4.23 -36.18 11.88
N THR A 303 -3.46 -35.09 11.83
CA THR A 303 -3.70 -33.91 12.67
C THR A 303 -5.00 -33.22 12.24
N PRO A 304 -5.68 -32.47 13.13
CA PRO A 304 -6.91 -31.77 12.77
C PRO A 304 -6.71 -30.77 11.62
N GLU A 305 -5.56 -30.11 11.55
CA GLU A 305 -5.21 -29.18 10.47
C GLU A 305 -5.06 -29.90 9.12
N GLN A 306 -4.41 -31.06 9.10
CA GLN A 306 -4.25 -31.89 7.89
C GLN A 306 -5.60 -32.45 7.40
N ALA A 307 -6.46 -32.88 8.33
CA ALA A 307 -7.79 -33.38 8.00
C ALA A 307 -8.70 -32.26 7.45
N GLU A 308 -8.59 -31.03 7.97
CA GLU A 308 -9.27 -29.86 7.42
C GLU A 308 -8.76 -29.50 6.01
N GLU A 309 -7.45 -29.58 5.79
CA GLU A 309 -6.84 -29.36 4.48
C GLU A 309 -7.35 -30.36 3.43
N TRP A 310 -7.34 -31.66 3.74
CA TRP A 310 -7.86 -32.69 2.84
C TRP A 310 -9.35 -32.50 2.55
N ARG A 311 -10.16 -32.12 3.54
CA ARG A 311 -11.59 -31.81 3.35
C ARG A 311 -11.81 -30.59 2.46
N ALA A 312 -10.95 -29.58 2.56
CA ALA A 312 -10.98 -28.42 1.66
C ALA A 312 -10.70 -28.84 0.21
N TYR A 313 -9.70 -29.69 -0.03
CA TYR A 313 -9.41 -30.21 -1.37
C TYR A 313 -10.55 -31.09 -1.92
N LEU A 314 -11.14 -31.96 -1.11
CA LEU A 314 -12.30 -32.76 -1.51
C LEU A 314 -13.50 -31.90 -1.94
N PHE A 315 -13.70 -30.75 -1.28
CA PHE A 315 -14.75 -29.81 -1.66
C PHE A 315 -14.55 -29.27 -3.09
N PHE A 316 -13.31 -28.89 -3.46
CA PHE A 316 -13.00 -28.42 -4.81
C PHE A 316 -13.06 -29.53 -5.86
N LEU A 317 -12.63 -30.75 -5.51
CA LEU A 317 -12.66 -31.89 -6.43
C LEU A 317 -14.09 -32.30 -6.80
N ARG A 318 -15.08 -32.03 -5.95
CA ARG A 318 -16.51 -32.30 -6.22
C ARG A 318 -17.03 -31.54 -7.43
N GLU A 319 -16.54 -30.34 -7.72
CA GLU A 319 -16.95 -29.56 -8.89
C GLU A 319 -16.42 -30.16 -10.21
N HIS A 320 -15.38 -30.99 -10.11
CA HIS A 320 -14.71 -31.62 -11.26
C HIS A 320 -15.04 -33.10 -11.42
N ALA A 321 -15.74 -33.71 -10.46
CA ALA A 321 -16.15 -35.11 -10.53
C ALA A 321 -17.28 -35.30 -11.54
N ALA A 322 -17.22 -36.40 -12.29
CA ALA A 322 -18.33 -36.87 -13.10
C ALA A 322 -19.52 -37.31 -12.20
N PRO A 323 -20.73 -37.50 -12.76
CA PRO A 323 -21.91 -37.89 -11.98
C PRO A 323 -21.77 -39.21 -11.19
N ASP A 324 -20.83 -40.07 -11.57
CA ASP A 324 -20.46 -41.33 -10.91
C ASP A 324 -19.31 -41.17 -9.89
N GLY A 325 -18.87 -39.94 -9.62
CA GLY A 325 -17.77 -39.61 -8.72
C GLY A 325 -16.38 -39.74 -9.35
N ALA A 326 -16.26 -40.13 -10.61
CA ALA A 326 -14.95 -40.29 -11.27
C ALA A 326 -14.27 -38.93 -11.51
N LEU A 327 -13.01 -38.81 -11.10
CA LEU A 327 -12.22 -37.59 -11.31
C LEU A 327 -11.50 -37.64 -12.67
N PRO A 328 -11.33 -36.51 -13.37
CA PRO A 328 -10.55 -36.45 -14.61
C PRO A 328 -9.08 -36.81 -14.41
N ARG A 329 -8.48 -37.55 -15.37
CA ARG A 329 -7.03 -37.89 -15.36
C ARG A 329 -6.07 -36.71 -15.23
N SER A 330 -6.49 -35.51 -15.63
CA SER A 330 -5.68 -34.30 -15.49
C SER A 330 -5.38 -33.95 -14.03
N LEU A 331 -6.17 -34.45 -13.08
CA LEU A 331 -6.01 -34.22 -11.65
C LEU A 331 -5.11 -35.27 -10.98
N ASP A 332 -4.76 -36.37 -11.65
CA ASP A 332 -3.94 -37.44 -11.07
C ASP A 332 -2.62 -36.93 -10.44
N PRO A 333 -1.86 -36.00 -11.04
CA PRO A 333 -0.64 -35.46 -10.42
C PRO A 333 -0.91 -34.70 -9.12
N LEU A 334 -1.98 -33.89 -9.10
CA LEU A 334 -2.38 -33.14 -7.91
C LEU A 334 -2.82 -34.09 -6.78
N LEU A 335 -3.59 -35.12 -7.14
CA LEU A 335 -4.06 -36.12 -6.19
C LEU A 335 -2.88 -36.89 -5.59
N SER A 336 -1.90 -37.27 -6.42
CA SER A 336 -0.67 -37.91 -5.96
C SER A 336 0.14 -37.02 -5.02
N ASP A 337 0.23 -35.72 -5.26
CA ASP A 337 1.00 -34.81 -4.40
C ASP A 337 0.29 -34.53 -3.06
N VAL A 338 -1.00 -34.24 -3.08
CA VAL A 338 -1.76 -33.79 -1.90
C VAL A 338 -2.19 -34.95 -1.01
N PHE A 339 -2.58 -36.08 -1.61
CA PHE A 339 -3.06 -37.26 -0.90
C PHE A 339 -2.02 -38.37 -0.84
N ALA A 340 -0.74 -38.10 -1.17
CA ALA A 340 0.36 -39.07 -1.17
C ALA A 340 0.33 -40.01 0.05
N GLU A 341 0.17 -39.43 1.25
CA GLU A 341 0.19 -40.15 2.51
C GLU A 341 -0.99 -41.14 2.68
N LEU A 342 -2.17 -40.81 2.14
CA LEU A 342 -3.33 -41.70 2.14
C LEU A 342 -3.21 -42.79 1.07
N LEU A 343 -2.65 -42.43 -0.09
CA LEU A 343 -2.53 -43.32 -1.24
C LEU A 343 -1.46 -44.41 -1.03
N ASP A 344 -0.35 -44.08 -0.35
CA ASP A 344 0.72 -45.02 -0.01
C ASP A 344 0.29 -46.10 0.99
N ARG A 345 -0.78 -45.83 1.76
CA ARG A 345 -1.32 -46.75 2.78
C ARG A 345 -2.48 -47.61 2.29
N ARG A 346 -2.85 -47.48 1.01
CA ARG A 346 -3.86 -48.35 0.40
C ARG A 346 -3.33 -49.80 0.40
N PRO A 347 -4.09 -50.78 0.93
CA PRO A 347 -3.75 -52.17 0.67
C PRO A 347 -3.83 -52.42 -0.86
N PRO A 348 -2.88 -53.14 -1.47
CA PRO A 348 -2.97 -53.47 -2.89
C PRO A 348 -4.27 -54.26 -3.17
N PRO A 349 -4.82 -54.16 -4.39
CA PRO A 349 -6.05 -54.84 -4.77
C PRO A 349 -5.98 -56.37 -4.61
#